data_AF-A0A935YXI2-F1
#
_entry.id   AF-A0A935YXI2-F1
#
_cell.length_a   1.000
_cell.length_b   1.000
_cell.length_c   1.000
_cell.angle_alpha   90.00
_cell.angle_beta   90.00
_cell.angle_gamma   90.00
#
_symmetry.space_group_name_H-M   'P 1'
#
loop_
_entity.id
_entity.type
_entity.pdbx_description
1 polymer ?
#
loop_
_entity_poly.entity_id
_entity_poly.type
_entity_poly.pdbx_seq_one_letter_code
_entity_poly.pdbx_strand_id
1 'polypeptide(L)'
;MRLFISRILQFLLYCTLFLLLTVICYLSFSPVPSQQSPETLEIKIRNLHQTAAVWVPHFDIDEGKVRSQHLSLFEKVETGQQLTIEEGQTYRQHYQGLLLEHQPFFSQFDSQLVAITNLGMDQQNNVGSHGIEGHHDHHDESSRNNFIQIENSLEVLKKGNAKNSFFSINRIQNAISIYKNLNDILFHLATVPHTKSIYYHELSGDISPDRTIFESMLQSFKAAQFMPVNSPEYQANVRSALNDYRELVLLSEELVHSHLSPIELKFVGQWGGWQSLTPKVSDNLVDY
;
A
#
# COMPACT_ATOMS: atom_id res chain seq x y z
N MET A 1 -32.97 -43.41 -7.98
CA MET A 1 -32.12 -42.46 -8.74
C MET A 1 -32.84 -41.17 -9.15
N ARG A 2 -33.96 -41.20 -9.89
CA ARG A 2 -34.70 -39.97 -10.32
C ARG A 2 -35.19 -39.08 -9.16
N LEU A 3 -35.74 -39.67 -8.10
CA LEU A 3 -36.18 -38.94 -6.89
C LEU A 3 -35.02 -38.28 -6.12
N PHE A 4 -33.82 -38.87 -6.16
CA PHE A 4 -32.64 -38.33 -5.48
C PHE A 4 -32.09 -37.11 -6.24
N ILE A 5 -31.98 -37.21 -7.58
CA ILE A 5 -31.56 -36.11 -8.45
C ILE A 5 -32.53 -34.92 -8.35
N SER A 6 -33.84 -35.18 -8.31
CA SER A 6 -34.86 -34.13 -8.13
C SER A 6 -34.71 -33.37 -6.81
N ARG A 7 -34.39 -34.06 -5.70
CA ARG A 7 -34.16 -33.41 -4.39
C ARG A 7 -32.89 -32.57 -4.36
N ILE A 8 -31.81 -33.01 -5.01
CA ILE A 8 -30.56 -32.25 -5.12
C ILE A 8 -30.78 -30.96 -5.93
N LEU A 9 -31.45 -31.06 -7.09
CA LEU A 9 -31.75 -29.88 -7.91
C LEU A 9 -32.63 -28.87 -7.17
N GLN A 10 -33.61 -29.35 -6.43
CA GLN A 10 -34.48 -28.51 -5.61
C GLN A 10 -33.71 -27.83 -4.47
N PHE A 11 -32.80 -28.54 -3.81
CA PHE A 11 -31.91 -27.98 -2.79
C PHE A 11 -30.99 -26.89 -3.37
N LEU A 12 -30.34 -27.16 -4.51
CA LEU A 12 -29.47 -26.18 -5.18
C LEU A 12 -30.27 -24.93 -5.59
N LEU A 13 -31.48 -25.10 -6.12
CA LEU A 13 -32.37 -23.99 -6.45
C LEU A 13 -32.70 -23.13 -5.22
N TYR A 14 -32.99 -23.76 -4.08
CA TYR A 14 -33.23 -23.03 -2.83
C TYR A 14 -31.98 -22.31 -2.34
N CYS A 15 -30.80 -22.92 -2.42
CA CYS A 15 -29.54 -22.26 -2.09
C CYS A 15 -29.28 -21.04 -2.99
N THR A 16 -29.50 -21.17 -4.30
CA THR A 16 -29.33 -20.06 -5.25
C THR A 16 -30.34 -18.94 -4.98
N LEU A 17 -31.62 -19.28 -4.74
CA LEU A 17 -32.66 -18.29 -4.44
C LEU A 17 -32.40 -17.57 -3.11
N PHE A 18 -31.99 -18.31 -2.08
CA PHE A 18 -31.61 -17.75 -0.79
C PHE A 18 -30.44 -16.77 -0.97
N LEU A 19 -29.37 -17.18 -1.66
CA LEU A 19 -28.22 -16.33 -1.92
C LEU A 19 -28.59 -15.07 -2.72
N LEU A 20 -29.43 -15.21 -3.75
CA LEU A 20 -29.92 -14.08 -4.54
C LEU A 20 -30.73 -13.10 -3.67
N LEU A 21 -31.63 -13.61 -2.82
CA LEU A 21 -32.41 -12.79 -1.90
C LEU A 21 -31.51 -12.10 -0.87
N THR A 22 -30.50 -12.77 -0.32
CA THR A 22 -29.52 -12.17 0.57
C THR A 22 -28.78 -11.03 -0.12
N VAL A 23 -28.32 -11.23 -1.36
CA VAL A 23 -27.65 -10.19 -2.16
C VAL A 23 -28.60 -9.03 -2.46
N ILE A 24 -29.85 -9.28 -2.86
CA ILE A 24 -30.84 -8.22 -3.11
C ILE A 24 -31.13 -7.44 -1.82
N CYS A 25 -31.34 -8.11 -0.69
CA CYS A 25 -31.55 -7.45 0.59
C CYS A 25 -30.33 -6.61 0.97
N TYR A 26 -29.12 -7.15 0.86
CA TYR A 26 -27.88 -6.39 1.10
C TYR A 26 -27.79 -5.17 0.19
N LEU A 27 -28.00 -5.31 -1.11
CA LEU A 27 -27.96 -4.19 -2.05
C LEU A 27 -29.07 -3.17 -1.81
N SER A 28 -30.20 -3.57 -1.24
CA SER A 28 -31.34 -2.68 -1.00
C SER A 28 -31.20 -1.89 0.31
N PHE A 29 -30.61 -2.50 1.34
CA PHE A 29 -30.54 -1.92 2.69
C PHE A 29 -29.16 -1.43 3.11
N SER A 30 -28.08 -1.90 2.47
CA SER A 30 -26.74 -1.39 2.78
C SER A 30 -26.60 0.04 2.28
N PRO A 31 -26.06 0.97 3.09
CA PRO A 31 -25.79 2.32 2.64
C PRO A 31 -24.81 2.29 1.47
N VAL A 32 -24.93 3.25 0.55
CA VAL A 32 -23.87 3.50 -0.42
C VAL A 32 -22.67 3.97 0.38
N PRO A 33 -21.48 3.38 0.22
CA PRO A 33 -20.29 3.86 0.89
C PRO A 33 -20.10 5.35 0.58
N SER A 34 -19.91 6.17 1.60
CA SER A 34 -19.50 7.56 1.42
C SER A 34 -17.98 7.62 1.25
N GLN A 35 -17.47 8.72 0.70
CA GLN A 35 -16.04 9.01 0.77
C GLN A 35 -15.59 9.11 2.23
N GLN A 36 -14.33 8.77 2.49
CA GLN A 36 -13.77 8.89 3.83
C GLN A 36 -13.48 10.36 4.15
N SER A 37 -13.63 10.75 5.43
CA SER A 37 -13.21 12.10 5.83
C SER A 37 -11.69 12.20 5.78
N PRO A 38 -11.11 13.38 5.49
CA PRO A 38 -9.66 13.57 5.48
C PRO A 38 -8.97 13.13 6.78
N GLU A 39 -9.62 13.33 7.93
CA GLU A 39 -9.10 12.97 9.25
C GLU A 39 -9.12 11.46 9.48
N THR A 40 -10.20 10.79 9.06
CA THR A 40 -10.30 9.33 9.13
C THR A 40 -9.22 8.67 8.27
N LEU A 41 -9.04 9.22 7.07
CA LEU A 41 -8.07 8.73 6.12
C LEU A 41 -6.63 8.94 6.61
N GLU A 42 -6.33 10.10 7.21
CA GLU A 42 -5.02 10.39 7.81
C GLU A 42 -4.64 9.36 8.88
N ILE A 43 -5.54 9.06 9.82
CA ILE A 43 -5.31 8.04 10.86
C ILE A 43 -5.06 6.68 10.23
N LYS A 44 -5.88 6.29 9.24
CA LYS A 44 -5.77 4.99 8.56
C LYS A 44 -4.44 4.85 7.81
N ILE A 45 -4.05 5.87 7.06
CA ILE A 45 -2.79 5.90 6.30
C ILE A 45 -1.60 5.78 7.24
N ARG A 46 -1.57 6.58 8.32
CA ARG A 46 -0.50 6.54 9.31
C ARG A 46 -0.38 5.16 9.95
N ASN A 47 -1.50 4.57 10.34
CA ASN A 47 -1.52 3.24 10.94
C ASN A 47 -1.03 2.15 9.98
N LEU A 48 -1.45 2.20 8.71
CA LEU A 48 -0.99 1.26 7.68
C LEU A 48 0.50 1.44 7.40
N HIS A 49 0.95 2.68 7.26
CA HIS A 49 2.36 3.02 7.09
C HIS A 49 3.19 2.47 8.26
N GLN A 50 2.83 2.78 9.51
CA GLN A 50 3.56 2.30 10.68
C GLN A 50 3.53 0.78 10.82
N THR A 51 2.41 0.14 10.46
CA THR A 51 2.30 -1.31 10.44
C THR A 51 3.28 -1.92 9.43
N ALA A 52 3.31 -1.37 8.21
CA ALA A 52 4.17 -1.85 7.13
C ALA A 52 5.66 -1.52 7.35
N ALA A 53 5.96 -0.31 7.80
CA ALA A 53 7.32 0.20 7.97
C ALA A 53 7.99 -0.33 9.24
N VAL A 54 7.25 -0.50 10.34
CA VAL A 54 7.83 -0.82 11.65
C VAL A 54 7.28 -2.12 12.18
N TRP A 55 5.95 -2.25 12.36
CA TRP A 55 5.38 -3.36 13.12
C TRP A 55 5.69 -4.73 12.49
N VAL A 56 5.34 -4.91 11.22
CA VAL A 56 5.52 -6.18 10.53
C VAL A 56 7.00 -6.58 10.47
N PRO A 57 7.94 -5.70 10.04
CA PRO A 57 9.35 -6.08 9.98
C PRO A 57 10.00 -6.28 11.35
N HIS A 58 9.56 -5.57 12.40
CA HIS A 58 10.21 -5.64 13.72
C HIS A 58 9.66 -6.79 14.59
N PHE A 59 8.37 -7.10 14.47
CA PHE A 59 7.68 -7.99 15.41
C PHE A 59 7.11 -9.25 14.75
N ASP A 60 6.51 -9.14 13.56
CA ASP A 60 5.81 -10.26 12.95
C ASP A 60 6.76 -11.17 12.16
N ILE A 61 7.79 -10.60 11.53
CA ILE A 61 8.78 -11.35 10.76
C ILE A 61 9.78 -12.06 11.68
N ASP A 62 10.01 -13.35 11.42
CA ASP A 62 10.86 -14.24 12.22
C ASP A 62 10.57 -14.15 13.72
N GLU A 63 9.30 -13.91 14.09
CA GLU A 63 8.85 -13.72 15.47
C GLU A 63 9.67 -12.66 16.23
N GLY A 64 10.17 -11.63 15.53
CA GLY A 64 10.97 -10.55 16.10
C GLY A 64 12.38 -10.98 16.54
N LYS A 65 12.94 -12.05 15.97
CA LYS A 65 14.28 -12.55 16.33
C LYS A 65 15.40 -11.54 16.06
N VAL A 66 15.42 -10.91 14.88
CA VAL A 66 16.44 -9.89 14.54
C VAL A 66 16.31 -8.68 15.46
N ARG A 67 15.07 -8.22 15.71
CA ARG A 67 14.78 -7.20 16.72
C ARG A 67 15.35 -7.60 18.07
N SER A 68 15.12 -8.83 18.53
CA SER A 68 15.61 -9.32 19.83
C SER A 68 17.14 -9.34 19.94
N GLN A 69 17.85 -9.62 18.85
CA GLN A 69 19.32 -9.60 18.81
C GLN A 69 19.89 -8.17 18.84
N HIS A 70 19.15 -7.19 18.33
CA HIS A 70 19.55 -5.79 18.22
C HIS A 70 18.59 -4.86 18.97
N LEU A 71 18.10 -5.30 20.13
CA LEU A 71 16.95 -4.70 20.82
C LEU A 71 17.07 -3.19 21.03
N SER A 72 18.20 -2.72 21.57
CA SER A 72 18.42 -1.30 21.85
C SER A 72 18.36 -0.41 20.60
N LEU A 73 18.72 -0.95 19.44
CA LEU A 73 18.69 -0.24 18.17
C LEU A 73 17.27 -0.15 17.59
N PHE A 74 16.55 -1.27 17.59
CA PHE A 74 15.18 -1.32 17.10
C PHE A 74 14.21 -0.55 18.02
N GLU A 75 14.39 -0.63 19.34
CA GLU A 75 13.59 0.14 20.31
C GLU A 75 13.75 1.65 20.14
N LYS A 76 14.93 2.14 19.76
CA LYS A 76 15.11 3.56 19.42
C LYS A 76 14.24 3.97 18.24
N VAL A 77 14.17 3.14 17.20
CA VAL A 77 13.29 3.39 16.05
C VAL A 77 11.82 3.37 16.47
N GLU A 78 11.42 2.35 17.23
CA GLU A 78 10.06 2.13 17.76
C GLU A 78 9.57 3.24 18.71
N THR A 79 10.49 3.91 19.41
CA THR A 79 10.17 4.99 20.36
C THR A 79 10.42 6.38 19.80
N GLY A 80 10.80 6.50 18.53
CA GLY A 80 10.98 7.78 17.85
C GLY A 80 12.29 8.47 18.19
N GLN A 81 13.21 7.77 18.85
CA GLN A 81 14.53 8.30 19.15
C GLN A 81 15.36 8.35 17.88
N GLN A 82 15.99 9.50 17.63
CA GLN A 82 16.90 9.69 16.53
C GLN A 82 18.11 8.75 16.67
N LEU A 83 18.42 8.03 15.60
CA LEU A 83 19.64 7.24 15.51
C LEU A 83 20.84 8.13 15.15
N THR A 84 22.02 7.81 15.68
CA THR A 84 23.27 8.36 15.11
C THR A 84 23.46 7.88 13.68
N ILE A 85 24.44 8.42 12.97
CA ILE A 85 24.77 7.98 11.62
C ILE A 85 25.13 6.49 11.63
N GLU A 86 26.01 6.05 12.52
CA GLU A 86 26.47 4.66 12.63
C GLU A 86 25.33 3.70 13.05
N GLU A 87 24.47 4.14 13.98
CA GLU A 87 23.30 3.38 14.39
C GLU A 87 22.32 3.22 13.22
N GLY A 88 22.02 4.31 12.50
CA GLY A 88 21.15 4.29 11.33
C GLY A 88 21.70 3.38 10.21
N GLN A 89 23.01 3.37 10.01
CA GLN A 89 23.68 2.49 9.06
C GLN A 89 23.48 1.01 9.41
N THR A 90 23.71 0.66 10.68
CA THR A 90 23.56 -0.70 11.21
C THR A 90 22.10 -1.14 11.14
N TYR A 91 21.17 -0.27 11.54
CA TYR A 91 19.73 -0.54 11.51
C TYR A 91 19.26 -0.86 10.09
N ARG A 92 19.58 0.00 9.11
CA ARG A 92 19.18 -0.19 7.72
C ARG A 92 19.77 -1.47 7.09
N GLN A 93 20.94 -1.92 7.54
CA GLN A 93 21.49 -3.22 7.11
C GLN A 93 20.63 -4.40 7.58
N HIS A 94 20.31 -4.44 8.88
CA HIS A 94 19.49 -5.51 9.44
C HIS A 94 18.06 -5.47 8.89
N TYR A 95 17.49 -4.28 8.76
CA TYR A 95 16.16 -4.08 8.18
C TYR A 95 16.10 -4.54 6.72
N GLN A 96 17.07 -4.15 5.88
CA GLN A 96 17.15 -4.61 4.49
C GLN A 96 17.32 -6.15 4.41
N GLY A 97 18.17 -6.72 5.27
CA GLY A 97 18.39 -8.16 5.34
C GLY A 97 17.10 -8.91 5.68
N LEU A 98 16.33 -8.42 6.66
CA LEU A 98 15.01 -8.95 7.01
C LEU A 98 14.07 -9.00 5.80
N LEU A 99 13.97 -7.89 5.05
CA LEU A 99 13.10 -7.82 3.87
C LEU A 99 13.50 -8.83 2.79
N LEU A 100 14.81 -8.96 2.54
CA LEU A 100 15.35 -9.86 1.52
C LEU A 100 15.17 -11.33 1.88
N GLU A 101 15.51 -11.71 3.11
CA GLU A 101 15.39 -13.10 3.59
C GLU A 101 13.93 -13.57 3.62
N HIS A 102 12.99 -12.64 3.81
CA HIS A 102 11.57 -12.90 3.91
C HIS A 102 10.80 -12.47 2.66
N GLN A 103 11.46 -12.31 1.51
CA GLN A 103 10.80 -12.04 0.23
C GLN A 103 9.63 -12.98 -0.08
N PRO A 104 9.71 -14.30 0.20
CA PRO A 104 8.58 -15.22 0.00
C PRO A 104 7.37 -14.96 0.90
N PHE A 105 7.57 -14.30 2.06
CA PHE A 105 6.47 -13.87 2.92
C PHE A 105 5.78 -12.65 2.31
N PHE A 106 6.56 -11.64 1.89
CA PHE A 106 6.01 -10.44 1.29
C PHE A 106 5.33 -10.67 -0.06
N SER A 107 5.84 -11.61 -0.88
CA SER A 107 5.25 -11.94 -2.18
C SER A 107 3.86 -12.57 -2.09
N GLN A 108 3.44 -13.03 -0.91
CA GLN A 108 2.06 -13.49 -0.66
C GLN A 108 1.06 -12.34 -0.60
N PHE A 109 1.51 -11.15 -0.19
CA PHE A 109 0.68 -9.95 -0.13
C PHE A 109 0.71 -9.19 -1.45
N ASP A 110 1.89 -9.13 -2.07
CA ASP A 110 2.05 -8.58 -3.41
C ASP A 110 3.24 -9.24 -4.13
N SER A 111 2.95 -9.95 -5.22
CA SER A 111 3.98 -10.59 -6.07
C SER A 111 4.94 -9.59 -6.72
N GLN A 112 4.58 -8.31 -6.78
CA GLN A 112 5.42 -7.22 -7.29
C GLN A 112 6.27 -6.58 -6.18
N LEU A 113 5.98 -6.88 -4.91
CA LEU A 113 6.90 -6.59 -3.83
C LEU A 113 8.06 -7.56 -3.98
N VAL A 114 9.11 -7.09 -4.65
CA VAL A 114 10.36 -7.79 -4.89
C VAL A 114 11.49 -6.84 -4.50
N ALA A 115 12.25 -7.19 -3.46
CA ALA A 115 13.56 -6.61 -3.26
C ALA A 115 14.54 -7.30 -4.23
N ILE A 116 14.93 -6.59 -5.30
CA ILE A 116 15.76 -7.14 -6.37
C ILE A 116 17.24 -6.89 -6.05
N THR A 117 18.10 -7.74 -6.61
CA THR A 117 19.55 -7.62 -6.49
C THR A 117 20.15 -6.73 -7.60
N ASN A 118 21.03 -5.77 -7.27
CA ASN A 118 22.09 -5.22 -8.15
C ASN A 118 21.82 -3.97 -9.05
N LEU A 119 20.84 -3.10 -8.77
CA LEU A 119 20.66 -1.84 -9.51
C LEU A 119 21.49 -0.65 -8.97
N GLY A 120 22.52 -0.21 -9.68
CA GLY A 120 23.30 0.98 -9.31
C GLY A 120 24.45 0.71 -8.33
N MET A 121 25.04 -0.50 -8.39
CA MET A 121 26.19 -0.91 -7.57
C MET A 121 27.41 0.00 -7.74
N ASP A 122 27.52 0.67 -8.88
CA ASP A 122 28.55 1.66 -9.20
C ASP A 122 28.34 3.01 -8.51
N GLN A 123 27.16 3.26 -7.94
CA GLN A 123 26.75 4.56 -7.43
C GLN A 123 27.01 4.78 -5.92
N GLN A 124 27.70 3.85 -5.24
CA GLN A 124 28.09 3.95 -3.82
C GLN A 124 26.96 4.43 -2.89
N ASN A 125 25.95 3.58 -2.68
CA ASN A 125 24.81 3.88 -1.82
C ASN A 125 25.18 4.07 -0.33
N ASN A 126 24.33 4.82 0.38
CA ASN A 126 24.69 5.72 1.49
C ASN A 126 25.04 5.09 2.84
N VAL A 127 25.99 4.16 2.88
CA VAL A 127 26.70 3.74 4.10
C VAL A 127 28.18 3.47 3.79
N GLY A 128 29.05 4.46 4.03
CA GLY A 128 30.50 4.23 4.16
C GLY A 128 31.30 3.95 2.88
N SER A 129 30.82 4.36 1.69
CA SER A 129 31.58 4.28 0.41
C SER A 129 31.95 2.88 -0.07
N HIS A 130 31.47 1.83 0.58
CA HIS A 130 31.61 0.46 0.13
C HIS A 130 30.24 0.04 -0.36
N GLY A 131 30.01 0.15 -1.68
CA GLY A 131 28.87 -0.51 -2.29
C GLY A 131 28.86 -1.94 -1.79
N ILE A 132 27.80 -2.32 -1.10
CA ILE A 132 27.58 -3.74 -0.82
C ILE A 132 27.30 -4.33 -2.20
N GLU A 133 28.17 -5.22 -2.66
CA GLU A 133 27.84 -6.10 -3.77
C GLU A 133 26.55 -6.84 -3.39
N GLY A 134 25.46 -6.60 -4.12
CA GLY A 134 24.15 -7.18 -3.80
C GLY A 134 23.10 -6.19 -3.23
N HIS A 135 21.92 -6.21 -3.88
CA HIS A 135 20.59 -5.82 -3.33
C HIS A 135 20.25 -4.33 -3.35
N HIS A 136 19.40 -3.92 -4.31
CA HIS A 136 18.89 -2.56 -4.45
C HIS A 136 17.37 -2.55 -4.55
N ASP A 137 16.81 -1.53 -3.93
CA ASP A 137 15.38 -1.40 -3.76
C ASP A 137 14.70 -0.90 -5.04
N HIS A 138 13.77 -1.68 -5.61
CA HIS A 138 12.92 -1.29 -6.74
C HIS A 138 11.55 -0.76 -6.28
N HIS A 139 11.38 -0.38 -5.01
CA HIS A 139 10.15 0.24 -4.52
C HIS A 139 9.72 1.44 -5.41
N ASP A 140 10.66 2.19 -5.97
CA ASP A 140 10.44 3.29 -6.93
C ASP A 140 9.75 2.82 -8.21
N GLU A 141 10.31 1.80 -8.88
CA GLU A 141 9.80 1.29 -10.15
C GLU A 141 8.47 0.55 -9.97
N SER A 142 8.37 -0.26 -8.91
CA SER A 142 7.13 -0.97 -8.60
C SER A 142 6.00 -0.01 -8.25
N SER A 143 6.26 1.00 -7.41
CA SER A 143 5.26 2.04 -7.09
C SER A 143 4.87 2.85 -8.33
N ARG A 144 5.80 3.19 -9.21
CA ARG A 144 5.51 3.84 -10.52
C ARG A 144 4.62 2.96 -11.40
N ASN A 145 4.90 1.66 -11.48
CA ASN A 145 4.07 0.72 -12.24
C ASN A 145 2.65 0.61 -11.68
N ASN A 146 2.50 0.58 -10.35
CA ASN A 146 1.20 0.61 -9.69
C ASN A 146 0.47 1.94 -9.96
N PHE A 147 1.18 3.06 -9.98
CA PHE A 147 0.59 4.35 -10.33
C PHE A 147 0.13 4.41 -11.80
N ILE A 148 0.91 3.88 -12.73
CA ILE A 148 0.50 3.74 -14.15
C ILE A 148 -0.76 2.87 -14.25
N GLN A 149 -0.88 1.80 -13.45
CA GLN A 149 -2.10 0.98 -13.40
C GLN A 149 -3.31 1.75 -12.86
N ILE A 150 -3.12 2.64 -11.88
CA ILE A 150 -4.15 3.57 -11.40
C ILE A 150 -4.60 4.49 -12.54
N GLU A 151 -3.66 5.16 -13.22
CA GLU A 151 -3.98 6.05 -14.35
C GLU A 151 -4.77 5.32 -15.44
N ASN A 152 -4.32 4.13 -15.84
CA ASN A 152 -5.02 3.31 -16.84
C ASN A 152 -6.44 2.94 -16.39
N SER A 153 -6.61 2.56 -15.12
CA SER A 153 -7.91 2.20 -14.55
C SER A 153 -8.84 3.40 -14.47
N LEU A 154 -8.32 4.58 -14.09
CA LEU A 154 -9.07 5.84 -14.08
C LEU A 154 -9.52 6.25 -15.47
N GLU A 155 -8.68 6.09 -16.49
CA GLU A 155 -9.05 6.35 -17.88
C GLU A 155 -10.18 5.44 -18.36
N VAL A 156 -10.21 4.17 -17.93
CA VAL A 156 -11.34 3.27 -18.21
C VAL A 156 -12.63 3.75 -17.54
N LEU A 157 -12.55 4.23 -16.29
CA LEU A 157 -13.71 4.79 -15.58
C LEU A 157 -14.24 6.07 -16.27
N LYS A 158 -13.35 6.98 -16.70
CA LYS A 158 -13.70 8.21 -17.42
C LYS A 158 -14.31 7.94 -18.79
N LYS A 159 -13.75 6.98 -19.55
CA LYS A 159 -14.27 6.56 -20.87
C LYS A 159 -15.57 5.78 -20.77
N GLY A 160 -15.83 5.16 -19.63
CA GLY A 160 -17.06 4.47 -19.26
C GLY A 160 -18.25 5.42 -19.12
N ASN A 161 -18.52 6.19 -20.17
CA ASN A 161 -19.64 7.09 -20.27
C ASN A 161 -20.91 6.26 -20.41
N ALA A 162 -21.56 5.96 -19.30
CA ALA A 162 -22.94 5.56 -19.32
C ALA A 162 -23.63 6.06 -18.06
N LYS A 163 -24.04 7.34 -18.09
CA LYS A 163 -25.18 7.83 -17.31
C LYS A 163 -26.45 6.94 -17.46
N ASN A 164 -26.42 5.98 -18.38
CA ASN A 164 -27.48 5.02 -18.67
C ASN A 164 -27.11 3.54 -18.39
N SER A 165 -25.92 3.20 -17.88
CA SER A 165 -25.59 1.82 -17.48
C SER A 165 -25.75 1.66 -15.98
N PHE A 166 -26.70 0.83 -15.59
CA PHE A 166 -27.02 0.56 -14.19
C PHE A 166 -25.93 -0.27 -13.48
N PHE A 167 -25.11 -1.01 -14.23
CA PHE A 167 -24.11 -1.92 -13.67
C PHE A 167 -23.06 -2.33 -14.70
N SER A 168 -21.79 -2.25 -14.35
CA SER A 168 -20.66 -2.71 -15.17
C SER A 168 -19.59 -3.39 -14.31
N ILE A 169 -19.43 -4.69 -14.51
CA ILE A 169 -18.39 -5.49 -13.85
C ILE A 169 -16.99 -4.93 -14.18
N ASN A 170 -16.77 -4.50 -15.42
CA ASN A 170 -15.49 -3.92 -15.83
C ASN A 170 -15.17 -2.64 -15.03
N ARG A 171 -16.16 -1.77 -14.80
CA ARG A 171 -15.97 -0.55 -13.98
C ARG A 171 -15.67 -0.89 -12.52
N ILE A 172 -16.41 -1.86 -11.95
CA ILE A 172 -16.15 -2.35 -10.58
C ILE A 172 -14.72 -2.90 -10.45
N GLN A 173 -14.28 -3.73 -11.40
CA GLN A 173 -12.93 -4.31 -11.39
C GLN A 173 -11.84 -3.24 -11.46
N ASN A 174 -12.02 -2.22 -12.30
CA ASN A 174 -11.06 -1.11 -12.41
C ASN A 174 -11.02 -0.27 -11.13
N ALA A 175 -12.15 -0.02 -10.48
CA ALA A 175 -12.17 0.70 -9.20
C ALA A 175 -11.52 -0.12 -8.05
N ILE A 176 -11.76 -1.43 -8.00
CA ILE A 176 -11.05 -2.33 -7.06
C ILE A 176 -9.53 -2.32 -7.36
N SER A 177 -9.16 -2.33 -8.65
CA SER A 177 -7.76 -2.24 -9.07
C SER A 177 -7.10 -0.94 -8.59
N ILE A 178 -7.79 0.20 -8.69
CA ILE A 178 -7.28 1.49 -8.16
C ILE A 178 -6.99 1.35 -6.66
N TYR A 179 -7.95 0.85 -5.87
CA TYR A 179 -7.76 0.71 -4.43
C TYR A 179 -6.66 -0.30 -4.05
N LYS A 180 -6.52 -1.39 -4.80
CA LYS A 180 -5.41 -2.34 -4.62
C LYS A 180 -4.07 -1.64 -4.86
N ASN A 181 -3.90 -1.01 -6.03
CA ASN A 181 -2.65 -0.35 -6.40
C ASN A 181 -2.29 0.79 -5.42
N LEU A 182 -3.27 1.51 -4.88
CA LEU A 182 -3.02 2.48 -3.80
C LEU A 182 -2.40 1.80 -2.57
N ASN A 183 -2.96 0.66 -2.12
CA ASN A 183 -2.37 -0.07 -1.00
C ASN A 183 -0.95 -0.54 -1.32
N ASP A 184 -0.73 -1.09 -2.51
CA ASP A 184 0.59 -1.61 -2.92
C ASP A 184 1.63 -0.48 -2.98
N ILE A 185 1.26 0.71 -3.48
CA ILE A 185 2.11 1.91 -3.43
C ILE A 185 2.52 2.23 -1.99
N LEU A 186 1.57 2.28 -1.05
CA LEU A 186 1.89 2.57 0.34
C LEU A 186 2.81 1.48 0.94
N PHE A 187 2.55 0.21 0.65
CA PHE A 187 3.37 -0.89 1.16
C PHE A 187 4.79 -0.87 0.59
N HIS A 188 4.97 -0.60 -0.70
CA HIS A 188 6.30 -0.43 -1.28
C HIS A 188 7.03 0.76 -0.66
N LEU A 189 6.35 1.90 -0.49
CA LEU A 189 7.03 3.12 -0.08
C LEU A 189 7.22 3.24 1.44
N ALA A 190 6.43 2.53 2.26
CA ALA A 190 6.56 2.55 3.71
C ALA A 190 7.92 2.03 4.20
N THR A 191 8.50 1.05 3.51
CA THR A 191 9.80 0.47 3.87
C THR A 191 10.98 1.33 3.37
N VAL A 192 10.78 2.16 2.34
CA VAL A 192 11.84 2.96 1.68
C VAL A 192 12.69 3.77 2.67
N PRO A 193 12.13 4.53 3.63
CA PRO A 193 12.96 5.32 4.55
C PRO A 193 13.90 4.49 5.45
N HIS A 194 13.58 3.20 5.61
CA HIS A 194 14.28 2.23 6.44
C HIS A 194 15.23 1.32 5.64
N THR A 195 15.21 1.39 4.30
CA THR A 195 16.08 0.62 3.41
C THR A 195 17.27 1.46 2.92
N LYS A 196 18.22 0.82 2.22
CA LYS A 196 19.31 1.52 1.52
C LYS A 196 18.99 1.59 0.02
N SER A 197 19.29 2.71 -0.63
CA SER A 197 19.05 2.87 -2.07
C SER A 197 19.99 3.91 -2.71
N ILE A 198 19.91 4.02 -4.04
CA ILE A 198 20.42 5.13 -4.85
C ILE A 198 19.49 6.36 -4.82
N TYR A 199 20.04 7.53 -5.17
CA TYR A 199 19.30 8.78 -5.25
C TYR A 199 18.13 8.71 -6.23
N TYR A 200 17.08 9.44 -5.90
CA TYR A 200 15.90 9.58 -6.75
C TYR A 200 16.28 10.23 -8.09
N HIS A 201 15.86 9.60 -9.18
CA HIS A 201 15.92 10.18 -10.52
C HIS A 201 14.51 10.51 -10.98
N GLU A 202 14.27 11.79 -11.24
CA GLU A 202 13.02 12.27 -11.80
C GLU A 202 12.83 11.77 -13.22
N LEU A 203 11.61 11.32 -13.56
CA LEU A 203 11.28 11.02 -14.94
C LEU A 203 11.08 12.32 -15.72
N SER A 204 11.73 12.43 -16.88
CA SER A 204 11.52 13.56 -17.78
C SER A 204 10.23 13.39 -18.60
N GLY A 205 9.44 14.47 -18.71
CA GLY A 205 8.26 14.53 -19.57
C GLY A 205 7.11 15.36 -18.98
N ASP A 206 6.06 15.56 -19.79
CA ASP A 206 4.81 16.16 -19.31
C ASP A 206 4.13 15.17 -18.36
N ILE A 207 4.00 15.57 -17.09
CA ILE A 207 3.34 14.80 -16.04
C ILE A 207 1.94 15.36 -15.76
N SER A 208 0.96 14.48 -15.59
CA SER A 208 -0.39 14.86 -15.17
C SER A 208 -0.35 15.45 -13.75
N PRO A 209 -1.33 16.30 -13.34
CA PRO A 209 -1.39 16.80 -11.96
C PRO A 209 -1.37 15.68 -10.91
N ASP A 210 -2.12 14.61 -11.14
CA ASP A 210 -2.17 13.43 -10.28
C ASP A 210 -0.79 12.75 -10.18
N ARG A 211 -0.05 12.70 -11.29
CA ARG A 211 1.32 12.19 -11.33
C ARG A 211 2.27 13.10 -10.55
N THR A 212 2.11 14.42 -10.61
CA THR A 212 2.91 15.35 -9.79
C THR A 212 2.79 15.05 -8.29
N ILE A 213 1.58 14.75 -7.80
CA ILE A 213 1.36 14.36 -6.39
C ILE A 213 2.12 13.06 -6.09
N PHE A 214 2.01 12.06 -6.97
CA PHE A 214 2.72 10.79 -6.80
C PHE A 214 4.26 10.97 -6.81
N GLU A 215 4.81 11.75 -7.74
CA GLU A 215 6.26 12.00 -7.80
C GLU A 215 6.76 12.77 -6.56
N SER A 216 5.98 13.75 -6.07
CA SER A 216 6.27 14.50 -4.83
C SER A 216 6.32 13.58 -3.60
N MET A 217 5.34 12.68 -3.49
CA MET A 217 5.30 11.65 -2.45
C MET A 217 6.56 10.76 -2.51
N LEU A 218 6.88 10.23 -3.70
CA LEU A 218 8.03 9.37 -3.91
C LEU A 218 9.33 10.10 -3.56
N GLN A 219 9.49 11.34 -4.01
CA GLN A 219 10.65 12.17 -3.69
C GLN A 219 10.81 12.37 -2.18
N SER A 220 9.71 12.60 -1.46
CA SER A 220 9.71 12.80 -0.01
C SER A 220 10.09 11.52 0.75
N PHE A 221 9.58 10.34 0.38
CA PHE A 221 10.04 9.07 0.94
C PHE A 221 11.52 8.82 0.68
N LYS A 222 12.01 9.10 -0.53
CA LYS A 222 13.43 8.97 -0.89
C LYS A 222 14.30 9.99 -0.16
N ALA A 223 13.83 11.21 0.07
CA ALA A 223 14.56 12.19 0.87
C ALA A 223 14.72 11.70 2.32
N ALA A 224 13.67 11.16 2.93
CA ALA A 224 13.74 10.56 4.28
C ALA A 224 14.75 9.41 4.36
N GLN A 225 14.84 8.57 3.31
CA GLN A 225 15.80 7.47 3.22
C GLN A 225 17.26 7.90 3.41
N PHE A 226 17.60 9.15 3.06
CA PHE A 226 18.95 9.69 3.16
C PHE A 226 19.20 10.54 4.42
N MET A 227 18.20 10.73 5.27
CA MET A 227 18.34 11.41 6.56
C MET A 227 18.69 10.42 7.69
N PRO A 228 19.21 10.88 8.83
CA PRO A 228 19.29 10.05 10.03
C PRO A 228 17.88 9.59 10.42
N VAL A 229 17.71 8.29 10.69
CA VAL A 229 16.40 7.73 11.07
C VAL A 229 15.87 8.46 12.30
N ASN A 230 14.59 8.85 12.24
CA ASN A 230 13.89 9.63 13.27
C ASN A 230 14.44 11.05 13.53
N SER A 231 15.31 11.61 12.67
CA SER A 231 15.62 13.05 12.76
C SER A 231 14.38 13.91 12.45
N PRO A 232 14.35 15.18 12.86
CA PRO A 232 13.26 16.09 12.49
C PRO A 232 13.03 16.18 10.98
N GLU A 233 14.09 16.19 10.17
CA GLU A 233 14.04 16.21 8.71
C GLU A 233 13.50 14.90 8.14
N TYR A 234 13.91 13.76 8.70
CA TYR A 234 13.35 12.45 8.36
C TYR A 234 11.83 12.45 8.59
N GLN A 235 11.38 12.86 9.77
CA GLN A 235 9.96 12.87 10.13
C GLN A 235 9.17 13.87 9.26
N ALA A 236 9.73 15.03 8.96
CA ALA A 236 9.09 16.02 8.10
C ALA A 236 8.87 15.47 6.68
N ASN A 237 9.87 14.77 6.11
CA ASN A 237 9.75 14.15 4.80
C ASN A 237 8.75 12.99 4.79
N VAL A 238 8.75 12.11 5.79
CA VAL A 238 7.73 11.06 5.93
C VAL A 238 6.33 11.67 6.03
N ARG A 239 6.14 12.72 6.84
CA ARG A 239 4.85 13.41 6.96
C ARG A 239 4.42 14.04 5.63
N SER A 240 5.34 14.67 4.89
CA SER A 240 5.06 15.23 3.56
C SER A 240 4.59 14.13 2.61
N ALA A 241 5.28 12.99 2.58
CA ALA A 241 4.91 11.86 1.74
C ALA A 241 3.51 11.30 2.09
N LEU A 242 3.20 11.15 3.38
CA LEU A 242 1.88 10.66 3.81
C LEU A 242 0.75 11.66 3.51
N ASN A 243 1.04 12.96 3.53
CA ASN A 243 0.09 14.00 3.11
C ASN A 243 -0.20 13.91 1.60
N ASP A 244 0.83 13.77 0.78
CA ASP A 244 0.70 13.61 -0.67
C ASP A 244 -0.04 12.29 -1.00
N TYR A 245 0.27 11.20 -0.29
CA TYR A 245 -0.45 9.93 -0.44
C TYR A 245 -1.93 10.08 -0.08
N ARG A 246 -2.26 10.81 1.00
CA ARG A 246 -3.64 11.10 1.37
C ARG A 246 -4.37 11.86 0.27
N GLU A 247 -3.74 12.88 -0.30
CA GLU A 247 -4.31 13.65 -1.42
C GLU A 247 -4.58 12.74 -2.63
N LEU A 248 -3.65 11.85 -2.96
CA LEU A 248 -3.81 10.88 -4.03
C LEU A 248 -4.98 9.90 -3.78
N VAL A 249 -5.15 9.43 -2.54
CA VAL A 249 -6.29 8.57 -2.17
C VAL A 249 -7.61 9.34 -2.27
N LEU A 250 -7.68 10.57 -1.75
CA LEU A 250 -8.88 11.40 -1.83
C LEU A 250 -9.30 11.66 -3.29
N LEU A 251 -8.35 12.03 -4.14
CA LEU A 251 -8.59 12.24 -5.56
C LEU A 251 -9.08 10.98 -6.26
N SER A 252 -8.48 9.83 -5.93
CA SER A 252 -8.90 8.53 -6.45
C SER A 252 -10.31 8.15 -5.98
N GLU A 253 -10.66 8.37 -4.71
CA GLU A 253 -12.01 8.17 -4.19
C GLU A 253 -13.02 9.11 -4.85
N GLU A 254 -12.66 10.38 -5.10
CA GLU A 254 -13.50 11.32 -5.82
C GLU A 254 -13.80 10.86 -7.25
N LEU A 255 -12.78 10.42 -7.98
CA LEU A 255 -12.93 9.95 -9.34
C LEU A 255 -13.75 8.65 -9.40
N VAL A 256 -13.53 7.71 -8.47
CA VAL A 256 -14.33 6.47 -8.38
C VAL A 256 -15.80 6.80 -8.08
N HIS A 257 -16.08 7.67 -7.11
CA HIS A 257 -17.45 8.02 -6.74
C HIS A 257 -18.19 8.81 -7.81
N SER A 258 -17.50 9.70 -8.54
CA SER A 258 -18.09 10.47 -9.64
C SER A 258 -18.38 9.61 -10.87
N HIS A 259 -17.67 8.50 -11.05
CA HIS A 259 -17.77 7.64 -12.23
C HIS A 259 -18.41 6.28 -11.98
N LEU A 260 -18.89 5.96 -10.77
CA LEU A 260 -19.63 4.73 -10.48
C LEU A 260 -21.07 5.02 -10.04
N SER A 261 -21.98 4.11 -10.36
CA SER A 261 -23.34 4.14 -9.83
C SER A 261 -23.38 3.73 -8.35
N PRO A 262 -24.45 4.10 -7.61
CA PRO A 262 -24.64 3.67 -6.22
C PRO A 262 -24.52 2.16 -5.98
N ILE A 263 -24.94 1.33 -6.94
CA ILE A 263 -24.87 -0.13 -6.81
C ILE A 263 -23.45 -0.61 -7.05
N GLU A 264 -22.76 -0.11 -8.07
CA GLU A 264 -21.36 -0.43 -8.30
C GLU A 264 -20.50 -0.04 -7.09
N LEU A 265 -20.76 1.11 -6.47
CA LEU A 265 -20.08 1.54 -5.24
C LEU A 265 -20.28 0.56 -4.07
N LYS A 266 -21.45 -0.09 -3.94
CA LYS A 266 -21.66 -1.12 -2.91
C LYS A 266 -20.82 -2.38 -3.14
N PHE A 267 -20.48 -2.68 -4.39
CA PHE A 267 -19.58 -3.78 -4.74
C PHE A 267 -18.11 -3.39 -4.66
N VAL A 268 -17.76 -2.12 -4.82
CA VAL A 268 -16.38 -1.66 -4.73
C VAL A 268 -15.99 -1.37 -3.28
N GLY A 269 -16.91 -0.87 -2.46
CA GLY A 269 -16.62 -0.41 -1.10
C GLY A 269 -15.89 0.93 -1.08
N GLN A 270 -15.08 1.14 -0.04
CA GLN A 270 -14.18 2.29 0.12
C GLN A 270 -12.73 1.81 0.02
N TRP A 271 -11.79 2.74 -0.13
CA TRP A 271 -10.40 2.39 -0.03
C TRP A 271 -10.08 1.72 1.32
N GLY A 272 -9.37 0.59 1.25
CA GLY A 272 -9.10 -0.28 2.38
C GLY A 272 -10.35 -0.89 3.06
N GLY A 273 -11.49 -1.02 2.36
CA GLY A 273 -12.65 -1.81 2.83
C GLY A 273 -12.49 -3.32 2.63
N TRP A 274 -11.56 -3.75 1.76
CA TRP A 274 -11.27 -5.15 1.44
C TRP A 274 -10.13 -5.76 2.28
N GLN A 275 -9.75 -5.12 3.39
CA GLN A 275 -8.59 -5.46 4.26
C GLN A 275 -8.74 -6.78 5.06
N SER A 276 -9.24 -7.86 4.44
CA SER A 276 -9.17 -9.19 5.02
C SER A 276 -7.80 -9.87 4.88
N LEU A 277 -6.86 -9.24 4.16
CA LEU A 277 -5.50 -9.75 3.92
C LEU A 277 -4.39 -8.79 4.36
N THR A 278 -4.75 -7.67 4.99
CA THR A 278 -3.78 -6.75 5.60
C THR A 278 -3.55 -7.18 7.04
N PRO A 279 -2.32 -7.17 7.57
CA PRO A 279 -2.07 -7.45 8.99
C PRO A 279 -3.00 -6.59 9.85
N LYS A 280 -3.61 -7.20 10.87
CA LYS A 280 -4.50 -6.47 11.79
C LYS A 280 -3.70 -5.35 12.42
N VAL A 281 -4.01 -4.11 12.04
CA VAL A 281 -3.53 -2.91 12.72
C VAL A 281 -3.95 -3.03 14.19
N SER A 282 -2.99 -3.06 15.11
CA SER A 282 -3.31 -3.00 16.54
C SER A 282 -3.63 -1.55 16.91
N ASP A 283 -4.65 -1.33 17.75
CA ASP A 283 -5.03 0.02 18.23
C ASP A 283 -3.98 0.66 19.15
N ASN A 284 -2.84 0.00 19.41
CA ASN A 284 -1.80 0.41 20.36
C ASN A 284 -0.57 1.04 19.70
N LEU A 285 -0.67 1.51 18.46
CA LEU A 285 0.46 2.14 17.78
C LEU A 285 0.72 3.55 18.36
N VAL A 286 1.96 3.78 18.78
CA VAL A 286 2.42 5.07 19.35
C VAL A 286 2.46 6.11 18.23
N ASP A 287 1.88 7.30 18.50
CA ASP A 287 1.93 8.46 17.60
C ASP A 287 3.39 8.93 17.42
N TYR A 288 3.84 9.02 16.16
CA TYR A 288 5.08 9.69 15.74
C TYR A 288 4.80 11.06 15.11
#